data_AF-A0A532C5Y8-F1
#
_entry.id   AF-A0A532C5Y8-F1
#
_cell.length_a   1.000
_cell.length_b   1.000
_cell.length_c   1.000
_cell.angle_alpha   90.00
_cell.angle_beta   90.00
_cell.angle_gamma   90.00
#
_symmetry.space_group_name_H-M   'P 1'
#
loop_
_entity.id
_entity.type
_entity.pdbx_description
1 polymer ?
#
loop_
_entity_poly.entity_id
_entity_poly.type
_entity_poly.pdbx_seq_one_letter_code
_entity_poly.pdbx_strand_id
1 'polypeptide(L)'
;VLGRDASVITDALSWAGTFHGIGARLLRDYALEIGLDPAFTIHDREDSADLMNLARHELGFSKTEARFPTKGTCLAIYSRAVNAQVPLGEVLGSVFPWCAGWAEQLKQLFARYVEAKQAQNVLDYDDLLLYWAQMAGEPEIAAHLGARFDHVLVDEYQDTNRLQASILTALKPDGSGLTVVGDDAQSIYSFRAAEVRNILDFPKQFAQPAEVVMLERNYRSTETILAAANAVIGEASERFTKNLWTERKSAEKPKLVSVRDETEQANYVCQAILTEREAGTVLKAQAVLFRASHHSGPLEIELTRRNIPFVKFGGLKFLDAAHVKDVLAVLRFAENPRDRVAGFRVLQLLPGIGPSAANAIVETMANSLDETMG
;
A
#
# COMPACT_ATOMS: atom_id res chain seq x y z
N VAL A 1 1.37 -15.21 -33.81
CA VAL A 1 2.37 -15.38 -32.73
C VAL A 1 1.73 -15.65 -31.37
N LEU A 2 0.44 -15.33 -31.16
CA LEU A 2 -0.32 -15.95 -30.07
C LEU A 2 -1.30 -16.95 -30.72
N GLY A 3 -1.05 -18.24 -30.50
CA GLY A 3 -1.82 -19.35 -31.06
C GLY A 3 -3.16 -19.58 -30.34
N ARG A 4 -3.69 -20.80 -30.40
CA ARG A 4 -4.98 -21.21 -29.76
C ARG A 4 -5.10 -20.84 -28.27
N ASP A 5 -3.99 -20.61 -27.58
CA ASP A 5 -3.93 -20.25 -26.15
C ASP A 5 -3.96 -18.74 -25.88
N ALA A 6 -4.07 -17.91 -26.93
CA ALA A 6 -4.08 -16.45 -26.79
C ALA A 6 -5.21 -15.95 -25.88
N SER A 7 -6.41 -16.55 -25.98
CA SER A 7 -7.57 -16.16 -25.17
C SER A 7 -7.34 -16.49 -23.70
N VAL A 8 -6.83 -17.68 -23.40
CA VAL A 8 -6.54 -18.12 -22.02
C VAL A 8 -5.49 -17.23 -21.37
N ILE A 9 -4.42 -16.89 -22.10
CA ILE A 9 -3.39 -15.96 -21.62
C ILE A 9 -3.97 -14.56 -21.40
N THR A 10 -4.83 -14.08 -22.31
CA THR A 10 -5.46 -12.76 -22.18
C THR A 10 -6.41 -12.70 -20.97
N ASP A 11 -7.21 -13.75 -20.75
CA ASP A 11 -8.11 -13.85 -19.61
C ASP A 11 -7.33 -13.94 -18.29
N ALA A 12 -6.25 -14.72 -18.25
CA ALA A 12 -5.35 -14.79 -17.08
C ALA A 12 -4.69 -13.43 -16.78
N LEU A 13 -4.20 -12.73 -17.80
CA LEU A 13 -3.65 -11.38 -17.66
C LEU A 13 -4.69 -10.37 -17.16
N SER A 14 -5.98 -10.60 -17.40
CA SER A 14 -7.06 -9.75 -16.86
C SER A 14 -7.19 -9.84 -15.34
N TRP A 15 -6.75 -10.94 -14.73
CA TRP A 15 -6.74 -11.16 -13.28
C TRP A 15 -5.35 -11.02 -12.67
N ALA A 16 -4.39 -10.47 -13.41
CA ALA A 16 -3.10 -10.07 -12.88
C ALA A 16 -3.19 -8.64 -12.32
N GLY A 17 -2.89 -8.47 -11.04
CA GLY A 17 -2.96 -7.17 -10.38
C GLY A 17 -2.52 -7.23 -8.93
N THR A 18 -2.55 -6.08 -8.27
CA THR A 18 -2.34 -6.02 -6.81
C THR A 18 -3.58 -6.54 -6.08
N PHE A 19 -3.44 -6.93 -4.81
CA PHE A 19 -4.57 -7.27 -3.94
C PHE A 19 -5.71 -6.23 -3.99
N HIS A 20 -5.38 -4.94 -3.98
CA HIS A 20 -6.38 -3.87 -4.02
C HIS A 20 -7.08 -3.79 -5.38
N GLY A 21 -6.34 -3.98 -6.49
CA GLY A 21 -6.92 -3.97 -7.83
C GLY A 21 -7.86 -5.16 -8.06
N ILE A 22 -7.45 -6.36 -7.65
CA ILE A 22 -8.28 -7.56 -7.73
C ILE A 22 -9.48 -7.46 -6.77
N GLY A 23 -9.25 -7.01 -5.54
CA GLY A 23 -10.30 -6.76 -4.56
C GLY A 23 -11.35 -5.78 -5.07
N ALA A 24 -10.96 -4.62 -5.59
CA ALA A 24 -11.91 -3.65 -6.15
C ALA A 24 -12.76 -4.23 -7.30
N ARG A 25 -12.17 -5.07 -8.16
CA ARG A 25 -12.90 -5.75 -9.23
C ARG A 25 -13.90 -6.75 -8.67
N LEU A 26 -13.46 -7.63 -7.76
CA LEU A 26 -14.33 -8.64 -7.14
C LEU A 26 -15.47 -7.98 -6.35
N LEU A 27 -15.19 -6.92 -5.60
CA LEU A 27 -16.23 -6.22 -4.85
C LEU A 27 -17.29 -5.60 -5.75
N ARG A 28 -16.94 -5.15 -6.96
CA ARG A 28 -17.94 -4.69 -7.94
C ARG A 28 -18.76 -5.84 -8.52
N ASP A 29 -18.13 -6.97 -8.82
CA ASP A 29 -18.82 -8.17 -9.31
C ASP A 29 -19.87 -8.67 -8.30
N TYR A 30 -19.56 -8.59 -7.00
CA TYR A 30 -20.38 -9.11 -5.90
C TYR A 30 -21.14 -8.02 -5.12
N ALA A 31 -21.09 -6.76 -5.54
CA ALA A 31 -21.52 -5.61 -4.73
C ALA A 31 -22.92 -5.78 -4.12
N LEU A 32 -23.90 -6.19 -4.94
CA LEU A 32 -25.28 -6.37 -4.52
C LEU A 32 -25.45 -7.48 -3.48
N GLU A 33 -24.67 -8.55 -3.57
CA GLU A 33 -24.73 -9.70 -2.64
C GLU A 33 -24.22 -9.33 -1.25
N ILE A 34 -23.28 -8.38 -1.17
CA ILE A 34 -22.68 -7.90 0.08
C ILE A 34 -23.26 -6.56 0.56
N GLY A 35 -24.36 -6.10 -0.06
CA GLY A 35 -25.04 -4.87 0.34
C GLY A 35 -24.26 -3.58 0.03
N LEU A 36 -23.38 -3.63 -0.97
CA LEU A 36 -22.70 -2.46 -1.53
C LEU A 36 -23.39 -2.02 -2.82
N ASP A 37 -23.37 -0.71 -3.07
CA ASP A 37 -23.73 -0.17 -4.38
C ASP A 37 -22.50 -0.23 -5.30
N PRO A 38 -22.56 -0.89 -6.48
CA PRO A 38 -21.43 -1.09 -7.37
C PRO A 38 -20.79 0.22 -7.88
N ALA A 39 -21.49 1.35 -7.77
CA ALA A 39 -20.97 2.69 -8.08
C ALA A 39 -20.12 3.29 -6.94
N PHE A 40 -19.69 2.49 -5.96
CA PHE A 40 -18.83 3.00 -4.88
C PHE A 40 -17.56 3.64 -5.42
N THR A 41 -17.20 4.80 -4.86
CA THR A 41 -15.94 5.46 -5.17
C THR A 41 -14.85 5.02 -4.20
N ILE A 42 -13.60 5.07 -4.67
CA ILE A 42 -12.44 4.69 -3.86
C ILE A 42 -11.70 5.96 -3.43
N HIS A 43 -11.51 6.10 -2.12
CA HIS A 43 -10.71 7.18 -1.54
C HIS A 43 -9.24 6.82 -1.51
N ASP A 44 -8.39 7.78 -1.90
CA ASP A 44 -6.97 7.66 -1.64
C ASP A 44 -6.66 7.95 -0.17
N ARG A 45 -5.37 7.91 0.19
CA ARG A 45 -4.94 8.11 1.59
C ARG A 45 -5.24 9.52 2.11
N GLU A 46 -5.17 10.53 1.26
CA GLU A 46 -5.43 11.91 1.67
C GLU A 46 -6.93 12.16 1.80
N ASP A 47 -7.73 11.69 0.85
CA ASP A 47 -9.20 11.77 0.90
C ASP A 47 -9.73 11.03 2.13
N SER A 48 -9.20 9.83 2.41
CA SER A 48 -9.51 9.06 3.63
C SER A 48 -9.16 9.82 4.90
N ALA A 49 -8.02 10.53 4.89
CA ALA A 49 -7.61 11.36 6.03
C ALA A 49 -8.50 12.58 6.18
N ASP A 50 -8.99 13.17 5.10
CA ASP A 50 -9.93 14.29 5.13
C ASP A 50 -11.29 13.87 5.65
N LEU A 51 -11.82 12.72 5.21
CA LEU A 51 -13.05 12.16 5.75
C LEU A 51 -12.92 11.80 7.24
N MET A 52 -11.79 11.19 7.64
CA MET A 52 -11.44 10.96 9.05
C MET A 52 -11.41 12.28 9.85
N ASN A 53 -10.90 13.35 9.25
CA ASN A 53 -10.86 14.66 9.89
C ASN A 53 -12.27 15.26 10.04
N LEU A 54 -13.15 15.12 9.05
CA LEU A 54 -14.54 15.55 9.16
C LEU A 54 -15.23 14.86 10.35
N ALA A 55 -15.14 13.54 10.45
CA ALA A 55 -15.66 12.78 11.59
C ALA A 55 -15.06 13.25 12.93
N ARG A 56 -13.75 13.53 12.96
CA ARG A 56 -13.06 14.07 14.14
C ARG A 56 -13.58 15.45 14.57
N HIS A 57 -13.94 16.30 13.62
CA HIS A 57 -14.55 17.61 13.90
C HIS A 57 -15.99 17.49 14.37
N GLU A 58 -16.80 16.61 13.78
CA GLU A 58 -18.19 16.35 14.18
C GLU A 58 -18.28 15.87 15.65
N LEU A 59 -17.36 14.99 16.07
CA LEU A 59 -17.28 14.49 17.46
C LEU A 59 -16.67 15.51 18.45
N GLY A 60 -16.25 16.69 17.99
CA GLY A 60 -15.66 17.72 18.85
C GLY A 60 -14.22 17.44 19.30
N PHE A 61 -13.59 16.35 18.85
CA PHE A 61 -12.21 15.98 19.22
C PHE A 61 -11.13 16.93 18.69
N SER A 62 -11.52 17.88 17.83
CA SER A 62 -10.65 18.96 17.38
C SER A 62 -10.57 20.15 18.35
N LYS A 63 -11.44 20.20 19.37
CA LYS A 63 -11.58 21.33 20.30
C LYS A 63 -11.26 20.96 21.75
N THR A 64 -10.65 19.80 21.98
CA THR A 64 -10.31 19.31 23.33
C THR A 64 -9.17 20.12 23.96
N GLU A 65 -9.18 20.26 25.29
CA GLU A 65 -8.10 20.95 26.03
C GLU A 65 -6.75 20.24 25.87
N ALA A 66 -6.76 18.91 25.81
CA ALA A 66 -5.59 18.10 25.49
C ALA A 66 -5.52 17.82 23.98
N ARG A 67 -4.29 17.74 23.44
CA ARG A 67 -4.04 17.52 22.01
C ARG A 67 -4.41 16.11 21.59
N PHE A 68 -5.56 15.98 20.93
CA PHE A 68 -5.97 14.75 20.25
C PHE A 68 -5.12 14.49 19.00
N PRO A 69 -4.88 13.23 18.57
CA PRO A 69 -4.07 12.93 17.40
C PRO A 69 -4.60 13.56 16.11
N THR A 70 -3.70 13.88 15.17
CA THR A 70 -4.05 14.46 13.88
C THR A 70 -4.66 13.42 12.94
N LYS A 71 -5.36 13.88 11.90
CA LYS A 71 -6.04 13.03 10.90
C LYS A 71 -5.17 11.89 10.35
N GLY A 72 -3.91 12.19 10.03
CA GLY A 72 -2.97 11.21 9.47
C GLY A 72 -2.57 10.14 10.48
N THR A 73 -2.43 10.52 11.76
CA THR A 73 -2.15 9.57 12.84
C THR A 73 -3.37 8.70 13.13
N CYS A 74 -4.57 9.28 13.20
CA CYS A 74 -5.81 8.52 13.39
C CYS A 74 -6.00 7.49 12.27
N LEU A 75 -5.83 7.89 11.01
CA LEU A 75 -5.94 6.99 9.86
C LEU A 75 -4.86 5.89 9.91
N ALA A 76 -3.62 6.22 10.30
CA ALA A 76 -2.56 5.22 10.44
C ALA A 76 -2.86 4.18 11.53
N ILE A 77 -3.43 4.60 12.66
CA ILE A 77 -3.86 3.69 13.74
C ILE A 77 -4.99 2.79 13.25
N TYR A 78 -6.02 3.36 12.60
CA TYR A 78 -7.14 2.61 12.02
C TYR A 78 -6.63 1.55 11.03
N SER A 79 -5.86 1.98 10.04
CA SER A 79 -5.30 1.11 9.00
C SER A 79 -4.46 -0.01 9.59
N ARG A 80 -3.66 0.28 10.62
CA ARG A 80 -2.85 -0.73 11.31
C ARG A 80 -3.72 -1.78 12.00
N ALA A 81 -4.76 -1.36 12.73
CA ALA A 81 -5.66 -2.28 13.42
C ALA A 81 -6.40 -3.20 12.46
N VAL A 82 -6.88 -2.66 11.33
CA VAL A 82 -7.57 -3.43 10.28
C VAL A 82 -6.61 -4.43 9.61
N ASN A 83 -5.49 -3.97 9.06
CA ASN A 83 -4.57 -4.82 8.29
C ASN A 83 -3.85 -5.87 9.15
N ALA A 84 -3.53 -5.54 10.40
CA ALA A 84 -2.94 -6.49 11.33
C ALA A 84 -3.98 -7.46 11.94
N GLN A 85 -5.28 -7.17 11.84
CA GLN A 85 -6.35 -7.87 12.55
C GLN A 85 -6.09 -7.96 14.07
N VAL A 86 -5.62 -6.85 14.66
CA VAL A 86 -5.25 -6.77 16.08
C VAL A 86 -6.16 -5.76 16.79
N PRO A 87 -6.62 -6.04 18.03
CA PRO A 87 -7.41 -5.10 18.80
C PRO A 87 -6.73 -3.74 18.97
N LEU A 88 -7.52 -2.66 18.95
CA LEU A 88 -7.02 -1.28 19.04
C LEU A 88 -6.10 -1.06 20.25
N GLY A 89 -6.43 -1.63 21.41
CA GLY A 89 -5.61 -1.49 22.63
C GLY A 89 -4.19 -2.00 22.47
N GLU A 90 -3.99 -3.12 21.77
CA GLU A 90 -2.67 -3.69 21.52
C GLU A 90 -1.88 -2.87 20.49
N VAL A 91 -2.55 -2.37 19.44
CA VAL A 91 -1.94 -1.46 18.45
C VAL A 91 -1.45 -0.19 19.13
N LEU A 92 -2.25 0.38 20.03
CA LEU A 92 -1.88 1.55 20.81
C LEU A 92 -0.72 1.24 21.75
N GLY A 93 -0.75 0.11 22.48
CA GLY A 93 0.31 -0.24 23.42
C GLY A 93 1.68 -0.48 22.75
N SER A 94 1.70 -1.02 21.53
CA SER A 94 2.93 -1.42 20.84
C SER A 94 3.48 -0.38 19.87
N VAL A 95 2.64 0.21 19.02
CA VAL A 95 3.07 1.06 17.89
C VAL A 95 2.80 2.55 18.15
N PHE A 96 1.72 2.86 18.88
CA PHE A 96 1.28 4.25 19.14
C PHE A 96 1.07 4.53 20.64
N PRO A 97 2.04 4.26 21.53
CA PRO A 97 1.84 4.33 22.99
C PRO A 97 1.46 5.73 23.48
N TRP A 98 1.90 6.79 22.78
CA TRP A 98 1.52 8.17 23.09
C TRP A 98 0.04 8.49 22.78
N CYS A 99 -0.67 7.61 22.07
CA CYS A 99 -2.11 7.70 21.79
C CYS A 99 -2.96 6.80 22.71
N ALA A 100 -2.35 6.00 23.59
CA ALA A 100 -3.07 5.02 24.41
C ALA A 100 -4.16 5.63 25.30
N GLY A 101 -3.96 6.85 25.80
CA GLY A 101 -4.94 7.57 26.62
C GLY A 101 -6.22 7.99 25.85
N TRP A 102 -6.24 7.83 24.54
CA TRP A 102 -7.37 8.20 23.67
C TRP A 102 -8.12 6.99 23.11
N ALA A 103 -7.92 5.79 23.66
CA ALA A 103 -8.47 4.54 23.09
C ALA A 103 -10.00 4.59 22.87
N GLU A 104 -10.76 5.08 23.84
CA GLU A 104 -12.23 5.18 23.72
C GLU A 104 -12.67 6.21 22.67
N GLN A 105 -12.03 7.38 22.64
CA GLN A 105 -12.30 8.42 21.65
C GLN A 105 -11.91 7.96 20.24
N LEU A 106 -10.80 7.24 20.08
CA LEU A 106 -10.40 6.64 18.82
C LEU A 106 -11.40 5.59 18.35
N LYS A 107 -11.92 4.76 19.27
CA LYS A 107 -12.98 3.79 18.95
C LYS A 107 -14.26 4.48 18.44
N GLN A 108 -14.70 5.55 19.11
CA GLN A 108 -15.84 6.36 18.68
C GLN A 108 -15.58 7.01 17.31
N LEU A 109 -14.38 7.55 17.10
CA LEU A 109 -13.97 8.14 15.83
C LEU A 109 -13.99 7.12 14.69
N PHE A 110 -13.47 5.90 14.92
CA PHE A 110 -13.44 4.86 13.89
C PHE A 110 -14.83 4.34 13.55
N ALA A 111 -15.71 4.20 14.54
CA ALA A 111 -17.12 3.87 14.29
C ALA A 111 -17.79 4.93 13.41
N ARG A 112 -17.64 6.22 13.78
CA ARG A 112 -18.17 7.34 13.00
C ARG A 112 -17.58 7.42 11.59
N TYR A 113 -16.29 7.10 11.44
CA TYR A 113 -15.61 7.06 10.15
C TYR A 113 -16.18 5.97 9.24
N VAL A 114 -16.43 4.76 9.76
CA VAL A 114 -17.07 3.67 9.02
C VAL A 114 -18.49 4.04 8.61
N GLU A 115 -19.29 4.60 9.52
CA GLU A 115 -20.64 5.09 9.20
C GLU A 115 -20.62 6.16 8.11
N ALA A 116 -19.66 7.10 8.17
CA ALA A 116 -19.52 8.15 7.19
C ALA A 116 -19.13 7.61 5.80
N LYS A 117 -18.28 6.58 5.73
CA LYS A 117 -17.93 5.87 4.49
C LYS A 117 -19.16 5.18 3.88
N GLN A 118 -19.91 4.45 4.70
CA GLN A 118 -21.13 3.75 4.27
C GLN A 118 -22.20 4.71 3.75
N ALA A 119 -22.49 5.79 4.49
CA ALA A 119 -23.48 6.80 4.08
C ALA A 119 -23.11 7.50 2.75
N GLN A 120 -21.82 7.58 2.43
CA GLN A 120 -21.32 8.20 1.21
C GLN A 120 -21.09 7.21 0.06
N ASN A 121 -21.33 5.91 0.28
CA ASN A 121 -20.98 4.84 -0.65
C ASN A 121 -19.50 4.93 -1.10
N VAL A 122 -18.60 5.12 -0.14
CA VAL A 122 -17.16 5.25 -0.36
C VAL A 122 -16.43 4.10 0.32
N LEU A 123 -15.44 3.54 -0.37
CA LEU A 123 -14.47 2.61 0.21
C LEU A 123 -13.08 3.22 0.21
N ASP A 124 -12.26 2.90 1.22
CA ASP A 124 -10.82 3.13 1.19
C ASP A 124 -10.04 1.86 0.81
N TYR A 125 -8.72 1.95 0.72
CA TYR A 125 -7.89 0.78 0.38
C TYR A 125 -7.98 -0.36 1.39
N ASP A 126 -8.18 -0.07 2.68
CA ASP A 126 -8.29 -1.09 3.72
C ASP A 126 -9.64 -1.80 3.63
N ASP A 127 -10.71 -1.08 3.28
CA ASP A 127 -12.04 -1.65 3.04
C ASP A 127 -12.03 -2.65 1.88
N LEU A 128 -11.28 -2.36 0.81
CA LEU A 128 -11.18 -3.30 -0.33
C LEU A 128 -10.70 -4.68 0.11
N LEU A 129 -9.78 -4.72 1.08
CA LEU A 129 -9.29 -5.97 1.65
C LEU A 129 -10.26 -6.53 2.70
N LEU A 130 -10.86 -5.66 3.52
CA LEU A 130 -11.78 -6.08 4.57
C LEU A 130 -13.05 -6.73 4.01
N TYR A 131 -13.71 -6.09 3.05
CA TYR A 131 -14.89 -6.67 2.39
C TYR A 131 -14.52 -7.94 1.60
N TRP A 132 -13.34 -7.99 0.98
CA TRP A 132 -12.89 -9.21 0.32
C TRP A 132 -12.69 -10.36 1.32
N ALA A 133 -12.07 -10.09 2.47
CA ALA A 133 -11.94 -11.08 3.53
C ALA A 133 -13.30 -11.55 4.07
N GLN A 134 -14.27 -10.63 4.21
CA GLN A 134 -15.64 -10.98 4.61
C GLN A 134 -16.33 -11.86 3.57
N MET A 135 -16.25 -11.52 2.28
CA MET A 135 -16.77 -12.35 1.19
C MET A 135 -16.15 -13.75 1.20
N ALA A 136 -14.82 -13.83 1.40
CA ALA A 136 -14.14 -15.11 1.45
C ALA A 136 -14.46 -15.90 2.73
N GLY A 137 -14.97 -15.24 3.78
CA GLY A 137 -15.45 -15.90 5.00
C GLY A 137 -16.87 -16.45 4.93
N GLU A 138 -17.69 -15.97 3.99
CA GLU A 138 -19.06 -16.45 3.78
C GLU A 138 -19.05 -17.72 2.92
N PRO A 139 -19.50 -18.89 3.43
CA PRO A 139 -19.29 -20.19 2.76
C PRO A 139 -19.77 -20.27 1.30
N GLU A 140 -20.94 -19.70 0.99
CA GLU A 140 -21.49 -19.74 -0.37
C GLU A 140 -20.65 -18.90 -1.35
N ILE A 141 -20.28 -17.69 -0.95
CA ILE A 141 -19.45 -16.78 -1.76
C ILE A 141 -18.03 -17.34 -1.87
N ALA A 142 -17.47 -17.85 -0.78
CA ALA A 142 -16.13 -18.44 -0.73
C ALA A 142 -15.99 -19.62 -1.70
N ALA A 143 -16.97 -20.51 -1.76
CA ALA A 143 -16.97 -21.64 -2.69
C ALA A 143 -16.95 -21.16 -4.15
N HIS A 144 -17.76 -20.15 -4.49
CA HIS A 144 -17.77 -19.57 -5.83
C HIS A 144 -16.47 -18.83 -6.16
N LEU A 145 -15.94 -18.02 -5.23
CA LEU A 145 -14.69 -17.29 -5.41
C LEU A 145 -13.49 -18.23 -5.57
N GLY A 146 -13.39 -19.27 -4.73
CA GLY A 146 -12.30 -20.24 -4.77
C GLY A 146 -12.33 -21.11 -6.03
N ALA A 147 -13.52 -21.43 -6.55
CA ALA A 147 -13.71 -22.18 -7.80
C ALA A 147 -13.42 -21.34 -9.06
N ARG A 148 -13.46 -20.01 -8.96
CA ARG A 148 -13.14 -19.10 -10.08
C ARG A 148 -11.68 -19.17 -10.51
N PHE A 149 -10.78 -19.50 -9.59
CA PHE A 149 -9.34 -19.48 -9.82
C PHE A 149 -8.77 -20.87 -9.58
N ASP A 150 -8.49 -21.64 -10.63
CA ASP A 150 -7.82 -22.94 -10.49
C ASP A 150 -6.45 -22.79 -9.81
N HIS A 151 -5.73 -21.72 -10.16
CA HIS A 151 -4.42 -21.38 -9.63
C HIS A 151 -4.35 -19.93 -9.16
N VAL A 152 -3.75 -19.71 -7.99
CA VAL A 152 -3.50 -18.39 -7.41
C VAL A 152 -2.00 -18.26 -7.20
N LEU A 153 -1.39 -17.28 -7.86
CA LEU A 153 0.03 -16.97 -7.74
C LEU A 153 0.21 -15.64 -7.03
N VAL A 154 0.98 -15.63 -5.94
CA VAL A 154 1.23 -14.43 -5.15
C VAL A 154 2.72 -14.17 -5.08
N ASP A 155 3.14 -13.02 -5.62
CA ASP A 155 4.52 -12.55 -5.53
C ASP A 155 4.71 -11.64 -4.30
N GLU A 156 5.96 -11.46 -3.88
CA GLU A 156 6.35 -10.66 -2.70
C GLU A 156 5.58 -11.04 -1.41
N TYR A 157 5.37 -12.35 -1.18
CA TYR A 157 4.51 -12.85 -0.10
C TYR A 157 4.99 -12.47 1.31
N GLN A 158 6.29 -12.20 1.48
CA GLN A 158 6.85 -11.73 2.76
C GLN A 158 6.27 -10.40 3.22
N ASP A 159 5.75 -9.58 2.28
CA ASP A 159 5.23 -8.25 2.57
C ASP A 159 3.71 -8.24 2.77
N THR A 160 3.08 -9.43 2.75
CA THR A 160 1.66 -9.56 3.04
C THR A 160 1.36 -9.33 4.52
N ASN A 161 0.22 -8.72 4.80
CA ASN A 161 -0.32 -8.61 6.15
C ASN A 161 -1.26 -9.78 6.47
N ARG A 162 -1.68 -9.90 7.73
CA ARG A 162 -2.57 -10.98 8.18
C ARG A 162 -3.91 -11.00 7.44
N LEU A 163 -4.47 -9.82 7.17
CA LEU A 163 -5.73 -9.71 6.41
C LEU A 163 -5.58 -10.31 5.00
N GLN A 164 -4.52 -9.97 4.27
CA GLN A 164 -4.24 -10.53 2.95
C GLN A 164 -4.02 -12.05 2.98
N ALA A 165 -3.25 -12.56 3.96
CA ALA A 165 -3.04 -13.99 4.12
C ALA A 165 -4.36 -14.74 4.43
N SER A 166 -5.25 -14.14 5.23
CA SER A 166 -6.57 -14.72 5.52
C SER A 166 -7.45 -14.84 4.28
N ILE A 167 -7.42 -13.85 3.38
CA ILE A 167 -8.12 -13.91 2.08
C ILE A 167 -7.65 -15.13 1.27
N LEU A 168 -6.33 -15.32 1.14
CA LEU A 168 -5.78 -16.43 0.36
C LEU A 168 -6.14 -17.79 0.96
N THR A 169 -6.06 -17.89 2.29
CA THR A 169 -6.42 -19.11 3.02
C THR A 169 -7.89 -19.44 2.85
N ALA A 170 -8.76 -18.44 2.87
CA ALA A 170 -10.19 -18.62 2.67
C ALA A 170 -10.52 -19.01 1.22
N LEU A 171 -9.80 -18.46 0.23
CA LEU A 171 -9.96 -18.84 -1.17
C LEU A 171 -9.49 -20.27 -1.46
N LYS A 172 -8.37 -20.69 -0.84
CA LYS A 172 -7.74 -22.00 -0.99
C LYS A 172 -7.52 -22.67 0.37
N PRO A 173 -8.60 -23.18 1.02
CA PRO A 173 -8.55 -23.66 2.39
C PRO A 173 -7.67 -24.90 2.61
N ASP A 174 -7.48 -25.71 1.57
CA ASP A 174 -6.59 -26.88 1.56
C ASP A 174 -5.20 -26.58 0.95
N GLY A 175 -4.97 -25.34 0.48
CA GLY A 175 -3.77 -24.91 -0.21
C GLY A 175 -3.69 -25.34 -1.68
N SER A 176 -4.69 -26.07 -2.19
CA SER A 176 -4.66 -26.61 -3.56
C SER A 176 -4.68 -25.49 -4.60
N GLY A 177 -3.67 -25.45 -5.47
CA GLY A 177 -3.54 -24.42 -6.50
C GLY A 177 -3.01 -23.06 -6.01
N LEU A 178 -2.65 -22.92 -4.72
CA LEU A 178 -1.99 -21.73 -4.20
C LEU A 178 -0.47 -21.85 -4.33
N THR A 179 0.17 -20.86 -4.94
CA THR A 179 1.63 -20.75 -5.02
C THR A 179 2.05 -19.36 -4.58
N VAL A 180 2.92 -19.29 -3.58
CA VAL A 180 3.47 -18.03 -3.08
C VAL A 180 4.97 -17.97 -3.35
N VAL A 181 5.45 -16.78 -3.73
CA VAL A 181 6.85 -16.48 -3.97
C VAL A 181 7.22 -15.30 -3.08
N GLY A 182 8.39 -15.38 -2.44
CA GLY A 182 8.89 -14.30 -1.62
C GLY A 182 10.24 -14.59 -1.00
N ASP A 183 10.77 -13.59 -0.31
CA ASP A 183 12.06 -13.64 0.36
C ASP A 183 11.94 -13.01 1.76
N ASP A 184 12.06 -13.84 2.80
CA ASP A 184 12.02 -13.42 4.20
C ASP A 184 13.04 -12.31 4.53
N ALA A 185 14.21 -12.35 3.89
CA ALA A 185 15.26 -11.34 4.06
C ALA A 185 14.90 -9.97 3.45
N GLN A 186 13.83 -9.91 2.64
CA GLN A 186 13.37 -8.69 1.95
C GLN A 186 12.10 -8.10 2.56
N SER A 187 11.60 -8.65 3.68
CA SER A 187 10.44 -8.11 4.40
C SER A 187 10.75 -6.74 5.02
N ILE A 188 10.48 -5.66 4.28
CA ILE A 188 10.75 -4.27 4.70
C ILE A 188 9.48 -3.47 4.99
N TYR A 189 8.29 -4.05 4.76
CA TYR A 189 7.00 -3.37 4.94
C TYR A 189 6.33 -3.61 6.31
N SER A 190 7.09 -4.00 7.33
CA SER A 190 6.56 -4.25 8.68
C SER A 190 5.82 -3.06 9.28
N PHE A 191 6.15 -1.82 8.89
CA PHE A 191 5.44 -0.60 9.28
C PHE A 191 4.01 -0.52 8.70
N ARG A 192 3.70 -1.26 7.63
CA ARG A 192 2.36 -1.42 7.03
C ARG A 192 1.64 -2.71 7.45
N ALA A 193 2.04 -3.30 8.57
CA ALA A 193 1.52 -4.55 9.11
C ALA A 193 1.90 -5.81 8.32
N ALA A 194 2.93 -5.75 7.46
CA ALA A 194 3.49 -6.97 6.90
C ALA A 194 3.92 -7.93 8.02
N GLU A 195 3.58 -9.20 7.86
CA GLU A 195 3.82 -10.27 8.82
C GLU A 195 4.73 -11.31 8.17
N VAL A 196 6.03 -11.24 8.47
CA VAL A 196 7.03 -12.16 7.91
C VAL A 196 6.73 -13.62 8.26
N ARG A 197 6.02 -13.86 9.38
CA ARG A 197 5.56 -15.21 9.75
C ARG A 197 4.66 -15.82 8.69
N ASN A 198 3.94 -15.03 7.88
CA ASN A 198 3.12 -15.54 6.78
C ASN A 198 3.93 -16.42 5.84
N ILE A 199 5.12 -15.97 5.41
CA ILE A 199 5.98 -16.77 4.51
C ILE A 199 6.74 -17.87 5.25
N LEU A 200 7.18 -17.62 6.49
CA LEU A 200 7.93 -18.59 7.28
C LEU A 200 7.08 -19.81 7.68
N ASP A 201 5.79 -19.60 7.97
CA ASP A 201 4.87 -20.63 8.43
C ASP A 201 4.09 -21.30 7.27
N PHE A 202 4.08 -20.69 6.07
CA PHE A 202 3.38 -21.20 4.88
C PHE A 202 3.61 -22.70 4.61
N PRO A 203 4.83 -23.26 4.70
CA PRO A 203 5.07 -24.68 4.43
C PRO A 203 4.27 -25.64 5.32
N LYS A 204 3.83 -25.18 6.49
CA LYS A 204 3.10 -25.97 7.50
C LYS A 204 1.67 -25.45 7.71
N GLN A 205 1.24 -24.48 6.93
CA GLN A 205 -0.03 -23.78 7.11
C GLN A 205 -1.24 -24.68 6.79
N PHE A 206 -1.09 -25.60 5.84
CA PHE A 206 -2.16 -26.48 5.35
C PHE A 206 -1.99 -27.93 5.85
N ALA A 207 -3.07 -28.70 5.79
CA ALA A 207 -3.07 -30.11 6.21
C ALA A 207 -2.06 -30.95 5.42
N GLN A 208 -1.91 -30.65 4.12
CA GLN A 208 -0.79 -31.15 3.32
C GLN A 208 0.32 -30.09 3.33
N PRO A 209 1.54 -30.44 3.75
CA PRO A 209 2.66 -29.51 3.69
C PRO A 209 2.91 -29.03 2.26
N ALA A 210 3.18 -27.75 2.11
CA ALA A 210 3.50 -27.19 0.80
C ALA A 210 4.87 -27.66 0.31
N GLU A 211 5.02 -27.87 -0.99
CA GLU A 211 6.33 -28.08 -1.60
C GLU A 211 7.14 -26.78 -1.51
N VAL A 212 8.37 -26.88 -0.99
CA VAL A 212 9.28 -25.73 -0.85
C VAL A 212 10.39 -25.86 -1.88
N VAL A 213 10.42 -24.94 -2.84
CA VAL A 213 11.47 -24.83 -3.86
C VAL A 213 12.35 -23.63 -3.54
N MET A 214 13.63 -23.89 -3.25
CA MET A 214 14.59 -22.84 -2.92
C MET A 214 15.38 -22.41 -4.16
N LEU A 215 15.31 -21.13 -4.52
CA LEU A 215 16.05 -20.55 -5.64
C LEU A 215 17.31 -19.84 -5.13
N GLU A 216 18.44 -20.56 -5.09
CA GLU A 216 19.69 -20.03 -4.52
C GLU A 216 20.63 -19.38 -5.55
N ARG A 217 20.41 -19.64 -6.84
CA ARG A 217 21.25 -19.08 -7.90
C ARG A 217 20.84 -17.64 -8.21
N ASN A 218 21.74 -16.70 -7.93
CA ASN A 218 21.59 -15.29 -8.24
C ASN A 218 22.16 -14.97 -9.63
N TYR A 219 21.31 -14.41 -10.49
CA TYR A 219 21.67 -14.02 -11.86
C TYR A 219 21.98 -12.52 -12.03
N ARG A 220 21.86 -11.72 -10.96
CA ARG A 220 21.92 -10.24 -10.98
C ARG A 220 23.30 -9.73 -10.54
N SER A 221 23.74 -10.13 -9.37
CA SER A 221 24.88 -9.57 -8.64
C SER A 221 26.14 -10.40 -8.85
N THR A 222 27.31 -9.79 -8.61
CA THR A 222 28.60 -10.48 -8.62
C THR A 222 28.85 -11.21 -7.29
N GLU A 223 29.80 -12.14 -7.29
CA GLU A 223 30.22 -12.88 -6.10
C GLU A 223 30.62 -11.97 -4.93
N THR A 224 31.33 -10.86 -5.19
CA THR A 224 31.77 -9.91 -4.15
C THR A 224 30.61 -9.14 -3.50
N ILE A 225 29.59 -8.76 -4.28
CA ILE A 225 28.37 -8.13 -3.76
C ILE A 225 27.56 -9.16 -2.96
N LEU A 226 27.44 -10.39 -3.49
CA LEU A 226 26.66 -11.45 -2.86
C LEU A 226 27.30 -11.92 -1.55
N ALA A 227 28.63 -11.99 -1.49
CA ALA A 227 29.36 -12.27 -0.26
C ALA A 227 29.09 -11.23 0.83
N ALA A 228 29.06 -9.94 0.47
CA ALA A 228 28.71 -8.88 1.41
C ALA A 228 27.24 -9.00 1.89
N ALA A 229 26.30 -9.25 0.97
CA ALA A 229 24.89 -9.43 1.31
C ALA A 229 24.67 -10.66 2.22
N ASN A 230 25.28 -11.81 1.89
CA ASN A 230 25.23 -13.04 2.68
C ASN A 230 25.83 -12.85 4.08
N ALA A 231 26.91 -12.07 4.21
CA ALA A 231 27.50 -11.76 5.51
C ALA A 231 26.55 -10.92 6.37
N VAL A 232 25.92 -9.89 5.81
CA VAL A 232 24.97 -9.04 6.56
C VAL A 232 23.73 -9.82 6.98
N ILE A 233 23.14 -10.62 6.09
CA ILE A 233 21.94 -11.40 6.44
C ILE A 233 22.25 -12.59 7.38
N GLY A 234 23.50 -13.02 7.44
CA GLY A 234 23.96 -14.05 8.37
C GLY A 234 23.78 -13.67 9.85
N GLU A 235 23.69 -12.37 10.14
CA GLU A 235 23.47 -11.83 11.50
C GLU A 235 21.98 -11.83 11.92
N ALA A 236 21.05 -12.18 11.02
CA ALA A 236 19.62 -12.24 11.33
C ALA A 236 19.27 -13.46 12.20
N SER A 237 18.47 -13.26 13.25
CA SER A 237 18.11 -14.31 14.22
C SER A 237 17.12 -15.35 13.68
N GLU A 238 16.23 -14.96 12.78
CA GLU A 238 15.24 -15.84 12.14
C GLU A 238 15.30 -15.66 10.63
N ARG A 239 15.55 -16.75 9.90
CA ARG A 239 15.56 -16.76 8.43
C ARG A 239 15.43 -18.17 7.86
N PHE A 240 15.00 -18.27 6.60
CA PHE A 240 15.29 -19.46 5.82
C PHE A 240 16.80 -19.57 5.59
N THR A 241 17.38 -20.74 5.89
CA THR A 241 18.80 -20.99 5.65
C THR A 241 19.00 -21.21 4.16
N LYS A 242 19.24 -20.13 3.42
CA LYS A 242 19.66 -20.14 2.01
C LYS A 242 20.97 -19.40 1.86
N ASN A 243 21.86 -19.96 1.05
CA ASN A 243 23.13 -19.33 0.71
C ASN A 243 23.12 -19.02 -0.78
N LEU A 244 22.91 -17.74 -1.09
CA LEU A 244 22.87 -17.31 -2.48
C LEU A 244 24.26 -17.45 -3.12
N TRP A 245 24.31 -17.99 -4.33
CA TRP A 245 25.54 -18.14 -5.12
C TRP A 245 25.37 -17.60 -6.54
N THR A 246 26.47 -17.28 -7.23
CA THR A 246 26.44 -16.75 -8.60
C THR A 246 27.65 -17.18 -9.41
N GLU A 247 27.48 -17.28 -10.73
CA GLU A 247 28.56 -17.49 -11.70
C GLU A 247 29.22 -16.17 -12.14
N ARG A 248 28.62 -15.02 -11.79
CA ARG A 248 29.14 -13.70 -12.16
C ARG A 248 30.35 -13.36 -11.28
N LYS A 249 31.55 -13.46 -11.86
CA LYS A 249 32.80 -13.13 -11.18
C LYS A 249 33.14 -11.65 -11.31
N SER A 250 33.64 -11.06 -10.22
CA SER A 250 34.26 -9.74 -10.21
C SER A 250 35.29 -9.69 -9.09
N ALA A 251 36.42 -9.03 -9.32
CA ALA A 251 37.41 -8.74 -8.29
C ALA A 251 37.06 -7.48 -7.49
N GLU A 252 36.14 -6.66 -7.98
CA GLU A 252 35.78 -5.40 -7.34
C GLU A 252 34.90 -5.62 -6.11
N LYS A 253 35.35 -5.08 -4.98
CA LYS A 253 34.61 -5.14 -3.72
C LYS A 253 33.71 -3.92 -3.55
N PRO A 254 32.56 -4.06 -2.86
CA PRO A 254 31.79 -2.91 -2.39
C PRO A 254 32.69 -1.94 -1.62
N LYS A 255 32.56 -0.63 -1.90
CA LYS A 255 33.36 0.42 -1.26
C LYS A 255 32.59 1.03 -0.11
N LEU A 256 33.24 1.20 1.04
CA LEU A 256 32.77 2.03 2.14
C LEU A 256 33.59 3.32 2.15
N VAL A 257 32.91 4.46 2.09
CA VAL A 257 33.55 5.78 1.94
C VAL A 257 33.07 6.68 3.04
N SER A 258 34.01 7.22 3.81
CA SER A 258 33.76 8.24 4.83
C SER A 258 34.05 9.62 4.25
N VAL A 259 33.12 10.53 4.44
CA VAL A 259 33.18 11.94 4.03
C VAL A 259 32.87 12.82 5.25
N ARG A 260 33.26 14.09 5.24
CA ARG A 260 33.14 14.95 6.42
C ARG A 260 31.70 15.39 6.70
N ASP A 261 30.91 15.60 5.65
CA ASP A 261 29.56 16.16 5.72
C ASP A 261 28.70 15.76 4.51
N GLU A 262 27.41 16.14 4.54
CA GLU A 262 26.42 15.84 3.48
C GLU A 262 26.77 16.51 2.14
N THR A 263 27.44 17.67 2.17
CA THR A 263 27.84 18.37 0.95
C THR A 263 28.96 17.61 0.25
N GLU A 264 29.96 17.15 1.00
CA GLU A 264 31.02 16.29 0.49
C GLU A 264 30.48 14.94 0.02
N GLN A 265 29.48 14.37 0.72
CA GLN A 265 28.78 13.17 0.26
C GLN A 265 28.15 13.36 -1.13
N ALA A 266 27.39 14.44 -1.33
CA ALA A 266 26.78 14.75 -2.62
C ALA A 266 27.83 14.94 -3.72
N ASN A 267 28.90 15.67 -3.41
CA ASN A 267 30.02 15.88 -4.33
C ASN A 267 30.71 14.57 -4.72
N TYR A 268 30.95 13.68 -3.75
CA TYR A 268 31.56 12.38 -3.96
C TYR A 268 30.68 11.51 -4.87
N VAL A 269 29.38 11.41 -4.59
CA VAL A 269 28.43 10.63 -5.38
C VAL A 269 28.34 11.15 -6.82
N CYS A 270 28.20 12.47 -7.01
CA CYS A 270 28.18 13.07 -8.35
C CYS A 270 29.48 12.82 -9.11
N GLN A 271 30.64 12.88 -8.43
CA GLN A 271 31.92 12.56 -9.05
C GLN A 271 31.99 11.08 -9.46
N ALA A 272 31.56 10.16 -8.59
CA ALA A 272 31.54 8.73 -8.89
C ALA A 272 30.62 8.42 -10.09
N ILE A 273 29.43 9.04 -10.16
CA ILE A 273 28.50 8.88 -11.28
C ILE A 273 29.14 9.29 -12.60
N LEU A 274 29.82 10.44 -12.61
CA LEU A 274 30.50 10.94 -13.80
C LEU A 274 31.69 10.06 -14.17
N THR A 275 32.48 9.61 -13.20
CA THR A 275 33.60 8.68 -13.46
C THR A 275 33.10 7.39 -14.12
N GLU A 276 32.03 6.78 -13.61
CA GLU A 276 31.43 5.58 -14.20
C GLU A 276 30.83 5.84 -15.59
N ARG A 277 30.26 7.03 -15.80
CA ARG A 277 29.79 7.45 -17.12
C ARG A 277 30.93 7.53 -18.13
N GLU A 278 32.06 8.14 -17.76
CA GLU A 278 33.25 8.20 -18.64
C GLU A 278 33.86 6.81 -18.89
N ALA A 279 33.69 5.87 -17.95
CA ALA A 279 34.04 4.46 -18.14
C ALA A 279 33.03 3.69 -19.02
N GLY A 280 31.92 4.30 -19.43
CA GLY A 280 30.93 3.74 -20.35
C GLY A 280 29.59 3.32 -19.73
N THR A 281 29.41 3.45 -18.41
CA THR A 281 28.15 3.11 -17.73
C THR A 281 27.10 4.20 -17.96
N VAL A 282 26.03 3.86 -18.68
CA VAL A 282 24.93 4.80 -18.94
C VAL A 282 24.28 5.28 -17.63
N LEU A 283 23.92 6.57 -17.55
CA LEU A 283 23.31 7.15 -16.34
C LEU A 283 22.06 6.39 -15.87
N LYS A 284 21.26 5.86 -16.81
CA LYS A 284 20.06 5.06 -16.51
C LYS A 284 20.34 3.71 -15.83
N ALA A 285 21.58 3.23 -15.87
CA ALA A 285 22.02 2.00 -15.21
C ALA A 285 22.62 2.26 -13.81
N GLN A 286 22.63 3.53 -13.37
CA GLN A 286 23.14 3.93 -12.07
C GLN A 286 21.98 4.34 -11.17
N ALA A 287 22.05 3.97 -9.88
CA ALA A 287 21.02 4.29 -8.90
C ALA A 287 21.66 4.74 -7.58
N VAL A 288 21.02 5.71 -6.93
CA VAL A 288 21.38 6.14 -5.57
C VAL A 288 20.20 5.85 -4.65
N LEU A 289 20.45 5.03 -3.63
CA LEU A 289 19.44 4.60 -2.67
C LEU A 289 19.64 5.35 -1.35
N PHE A 290 18.53 5.79 -0.75
CA PHE A 290 18.53 6.51 0.52
C PHE A 290 17.59 5.86 1.51
N ARG A 291 17.91 5.97 2.80
CA ARG A 291 17.03 5.49 3.87
C ARG A 291 15.73 6.29 4.00
N ALA A 292 15.80 7.60 3.75
CA ALA A 292 14.70 8.54 3.86
C ALA A 292 14.74 9.56 2.73
N SER A 293 13.57 9.95 2.21
CA SER A 293 13.46 10.82 1.03
C SER A 293 14.05 12.22 1.21
N HIS A 294 14.22 12.71 2.45
CA HIS A 294 14.82 14.02 2.70
C HIS A 294 16.35 14.01 2.53
N HIS A 295 17.01 12.84 2.61
CA HIS A 295 18.45 12.72 2.36
C HIS A 295 18.82 12.99 0.90
N SER A 296 17.87 12.98 -0.04
CA SER A 296 18.17 13.25 -1.45
C SER A 296 18.38 14.73 -1.75
N GLY A 297 17.91 15.65 -0.89
CA GLY A 297 17.91 17.09 -1.15
C GLY A 297 19.28 17.67 -1.55
N PRO A 298 20.34 17.47 -0.73
CA PRO A 298 21.68 17.92 -1.08
C PRO A 298 22.20 17.34 -2.41
N LEU A 299 21.90 16.07 -2.71
CA LEU A 299 22.32 15.44 -3.96
C LEU A 299 21.58 16.01 -5.17
N GLU A 300 20.27 16.26 -5.06
CA GLU A 300 19.46 16.83 -6.14
C GLU A 300 19.96 18.21 -6.56
N ILE A 301 20.33 19.05 -5.59
CA ILE A 301 20.93 20.37 -5.84
C ILE A 301 22.24 20.20 -6.61
N GLU A 302 23.10 19.28 -6.17
CA GLU A 302 24.42 19.09 -6.77
C GLU A 302 24.36 18.45 -8.17
N LEU A 303 23.47 17.47 -8.38
CA LEU A 303 23.19 16.89 -9.71
C LEU A 303 22.69 17.98 -10.68
N THR A 304 21.78 18.84 -10.23
CA THR A 304 21.25 19.96 -11.01
C THR A 304 22.36 20.97 -11.34
N ARG A 305 23.17 21.35 -10.34
CA ARG A 305 24.30 22.28 -10.49
C ARG A 305 25.33 21.79 -11.53
N ARG A 306 25.56 20.48 -11.60
CA ARG A 306 26.45 19.84 -12.56
C ARG A 306 25.78 19.45 -13.88
N ASN A 307 24.49 19.76 -14.05
CA ASN A 307 23.70 19.37 -15.22
C ASN A 307 23.71 17.86 -15.49
N ILE A 308 23.62 17.04 -14.43
CA ILE A 308 23.52 15.57 -14.51
C ILE A 308 22.02 15.20 -14.50
N PRO A 309 21.48 14.62 -15.59
CA PRO A 309 20.09 14.21 -15.62
C PRO A 309 19.80 13.11 -14.60
N PHE A 310 18.73 13.26 -13.82
CA PHE A 310 18.29 12.26 -12.84
C PHE A 310 16.76 12.17 -12.80
N VAL A 311 16.27 11.06 -12.23
CA VAL A 311 14.85 10.85 -11.92
C VAL A 311 14.75 10.51 -10.45
N LYS A 312 13.95 11.28 -9.71
CA LYS A 312 13.62 10.99 -8.32
C LYS A 312 12.38 10.11 -8.26
N PHE A 313 12.53 8.90 -7.73
CA PHE A 313 11.41 8.04 -7.39
C PHE A 313 10.90 8.39 -5.98
N GLY A 314 9.59 8.48 -5.80
CA GLY A 314 8.97 8.85 -4.52
C GLY A 314 8.79 10.35 -4.25
N GLY A 315 8.80 11.19 -5.30
CA GLY A 315 8.31 12.58 -5.23
C GLY A 315 6.77 12.66 -5.23
N LEU A 316 6.22 13.86 -5.46
CA LEU A 316 4.77 14.05 -5.64
C LEU A 316 4.27 13.07 -6.73
N LYS A 317 3.35 12.16 -6.37
CA LYS A 317 2.84 11.22 -7.37
C LYS A 317 2.00 11.99 -8.37
N PHE A 318 1.92 11.49 -9.60
CA PHE A 318 1.06 12.07 -10.63
C PHE A 318 -0.38 12.26 -10.15
N LEU A 319 -0.94 11.27 -9.46
CA LEU A 319 -2.29 11.31 -8.89
C LEU A 319 -2.43 12.27 -7.70
N ASP A 320 -1.33 12.67 -7.07
CA ASP A 320 -1.33 13.64 -5.96
C ASP A 320 -1.27 15.10 -6.47
N ALA A 321 -1.05 15.32 -7.77
CA ALA A 321 -1.02 16.66 -8.33
C ALA A 321 -2.40 17.32 -8.25
N ALA A 322 -2.46 18.56 -7.75
CA ALA A 322 -3.72 19.25 -7.46
C ALA A 322 -4.70 19.25 -8.65
N HIS A 323 -4.22 19.56 -9.86
CA HIS A 323 -5.05 19.56 -11.07
C HIS A 323 -5.52 18.16 -11.48
N VAL A 324 -4.72 17.11 -11.23
CA VAL A 324 -5.15 15.71 -11.47
C VAL A 324 -6.23 15.33 -10.46
N LYS A 325 -6.07 15.70 -9.18
CA LYS A 325 -7.09 15.50 -8.15
C LYS A 325 -8.39 16.25 -8.44
N ASP A 326 -8.31 17.46 -9.00
CA ASP A 326 -9.50 18.23 -9.40
C ASP A 326 -10.31 17.47 -10.46
N VAL A 327 -9.65 16.98 -11.52
CA VAL A 327 -10.31 16.20 -12.56
C VAL A 327 -10.89 14.90 -12.00
N LEU A 328 -10.14 14.17 -11.16
CA LEU A 328 -10.62 12.95 -10.53
C LEU A 328 -11.80 13.20 -9.59
N ALA A 329 -11.83 14.32 -8.88
CA ALA A 329 -12.96 14.69 -8.03
C ALA A 329 -14.22 14.98 -8.86
N VAL A 330 -14.09 15.63 -10.01
CA VAL A 330 -15.23 15.82 -10.94
C VAL A 330 -15.79 14.47 -11.40
N LEU A 331 -14.92 13.55 -11.83
CA LEU A 331 -15.34 12.22 -12.30
C LEU A 331 -15.99 11.39 -11.19
N ARG A 332 -15.36 11.33 -10.01
CA ARG A 332 -15.90 10.61 -8.84
C ARG A 332 -17.23 11.18 -8.37
N PHE A 333 -17.36 12.51 -8.33
CA PHE A 333 -18.61 13.14 -7.91
C PHE A 333 -19.74 12.96 -8.94
N ALA A 334 -19.41 12.89 -10.23
CA ALA A 334 -20.38 12.57 -11.27
C ALA A 334 -20.85 11.11 -11.20
N GLU A 335 -19.97 10.18 -10.85
CA GLU A 335 -20.30 8.76 -10.69
C GLU A 335 -21.02 8.48 -9.36
N ASN A 336 -20.56 9.11 -8.27
CA ASN A 336 -21.12 9.00 -6.93
C ASN A 336 -21.36 10.40 -6.33
N PRO A 337 -22.57 10.97 -6.48
CA PRO A 337 -22.93 12.25 -5.89
C PRO A 337 -22.94 12.26 -4.35
N ARG A 338 -22.86 11.10 -3.69
CA ARG A 338 -22.77 10.99 -2.23
C ARG A 338 -21.35 11.18 -1.69
N ASP A 339 -20.33 11.19 -2.55
CA ASP A 339 -18.93 11.45 -2.17
C ASP A 339 -18.73 12.92 -1.74
N ARG A 340 -18.79 13.18 -0.44
CA ARG A 340 -18.71 14.53 0.12
C ARG A 340 -17.34 15.16 -0.08
N VAL A 341 -16.25 14.37 -0.05
CA VAL A 341 -14.89 14.90 -0.23
C VAL A 341 -14.70 15.36 -1.67
N ALA A 342 -15.13 14.56 -2.64
CA ALA A 342 -15.11 14.93 -4.05
C ALA A 342 -16.02 16.14 -4.32
N GLY A 343 -17.27 16.12 -3.85
CA GLY A 343 -18.23 17.21 -4.03
C GLY A 343 -17.75 18.54 -3.43
N PHE A 344 -17.20 18.52 -2.21
CA PHE A 344 -16.63 19.70 -1.57
C PHE A 344 -15.48 20.30 -2.38
N ARG A 345 -14.60 19.45 -2.92
CA ARG A 345 -13.50 19.88 -3.78
C ARG A 345 -14.01 20.50 -5.08
N VAL A 346 -14.95 19.84 -5.77
CA VAL A 346 -15.52 20.31 -7.05
C VAL A 346 -16.19 21.66 -6.88
N LEU A 347 -16.98 21.86 -5.81
CA LEU A 347 -17.66 23.12 -5.57
C LEU A 347 -16.71 24.28 -5.34
N GLN A 348 -15.54 24.05 -4.71
CA GLN A 348 -14.53 25.09 -4.53
C GLN A 348 -13.81 25.51 -5.82
N LEU A 349 -13.94 24.73 -6.89
CA LEU A 349 -13.46 25.14 -8.22
C LEU A 349 -14.37 26.19 -8.87
N LEU A 350 -15.61 26.33 -8.39
CA LEU A 350 -16.58 27.27 -8.93
C LEU A 350 -16.31 28.70 -8.41
N PRO A 351 -16.21 29.70 -9.31
CA PRO A 351 -16.02 31.09 -8.91
C PRO A 351 -17.09 31.56 -7.93
N GLY A 352 -16.67 32.14 -6.81
CA GLY A 352 -17.58 32.69 -5.78
C GLY A 352 -18.05 31.68 -4.73
N ILE A 353 -17.68 30.40 -4.82
CA ILE A 353 -18.01 29.40 -3.79
C ILE A 353 -16.82 29.20 -2.85
N GLY A 354 -16.94 29.76 -1.64
CA GLY A 354 -15.99 29.51 -0.55
C GLY A 354 -16.31 28.24 0.25
N PRO A 355 -15.43 27.83 1.20
CA PRO A 355 -15.60 26.60 1.98
C PRO A 355 -16.92 26.49 2.74
N SER A 356 -17.44 27.60 3.28
CA SER A 356 -18.73 27.61 3.99
C SER A 356 -19.90 27.30 3.06
N ALA A 357 -19.95 27.95 1.89
CA ALA A 357 -20.98 27.72 0.88
C ALA A 357 -20.89 26.31 0.31
N ALA A 358 -19.68 25.82 0.01
CA ALA A 358 -19.47 24.46 -0.46
C ALA A 358 -20.01 23.43 0.55
N ASN A 359 -19.69 23.57 1.84
CA ASN A 359 -20.21 22.67 2.87
C ASN A 359 -21.74 22.67 2.95
N ALA A 360 -22.37 23.85 2.94
CA ALA A 360 -23.82 23.96 3.00
C ALA A 360 -24.52 23.30 1.78
N ILE A 361 -23.93 23.45 0.59
CA ILE A 361 -24.45 22.81 -0.62
C ILE A 361 -24.34 21.28 -0.52
N VAL A 362 -23.17 20.75 -0.15
CA VAL A 362 -22.99 19.28 -0.05
C VAL A 362 -23.89 18.67 1.02
N GLU A 363 -24.07 19.35 2.15
CA GLU A 363 -24.97 18.91 3.22
C GLU A 363 -26.44 18.90 2.75
N THR A 364 -26.86 19.92 2.01
CA THR A 364 -28.20 19.97 1.40
C THR A 364 -28.40 18.85 0.38
N MET A 365 -27.39 18.60 -0.47
CA MET A 365 -27.43 17.52 -1.47
C MET A 365 -27.55 16.15 -0.81
N ALA A 366 -26.77 15.89 0.25
CA ALA A 366 -26.81 14.64 0.99
C ALA A 366 -28.21 14.36 1.57
N ASN A 367 -28.84 15.39 2.17
CA ASN A 367 -30.20 15.26 2.70
C ASN A 367 -31.26 15.04 1.61
N SER A 368 -31.04 15.55 0.39
CA SER A 368 -31.96 15.36 -0.74
C SER A 368 -31.80 14.02 -1.48
N LEU A 369 -30.68 13.31 -1.26
CA LEU A 369 -30.38 12.01 -1.86
C LEU A 369 -30.70 10.83 -0.91
N ASP A 370 -31.21 11.13 0.28
CA ASP A 370 -31.70 10.17 1.24
C ASP A 370 -33.14 9.79 0.88
N GLU A 371 -33.33 8.58 0.33
CA GLU A 371 -34.64 8.05 -0.10
C GLU A 371 -35.67 7.99 1.06
N THR A 372 -35.22 8.07 2.31
CA THR A 372 -36.12 8.14 3.47
C THR A 372 -36.60 9.55 3.82
N MET A 373 -35.95 10.59 3.29
CA MET A 373 -36.29 12.00 3.51
C MET A 373 -36.87 12.72 2.28
N GLY A 374 -36.98 12.06 1.13
CA GLY A 374 -37.64 12.60 -0.06
C GLY A 374 -37.48 11.75 -1.30
#